data_AF-A0A3D5B2A8-F1
#
_entry.id   AF-A0A3D5B2A8-F1
#
_cell.length_a   1.000
_cell.length_b   1.000
_cell.length_c   1.000
_cell.angle_alpha   90.00
_cell.angle_beta   90.00
_cell.angle_gamma   90.00
#
_symmetry.space_group_name_H-M   'P 1'
#
loop_
_entity.id
_entity.type
_entity.pdbx_description
1 polymer ?
#
loop_
_entity_poly.entity_id
_entity_poly.type
_entity_poly.pdbx_seq_one_letter_code
_entity_poly.pdbx_strand_id
1 'polypeptide(L)'
;MNKDYQVRCQVRIKVSNGQFFADGFAVREYFELKEQRSRVISFLSPQGCGAATLSLQGGKVRMESGKVGLIEWANGAELFPVAGYGEGKSETRNFSHNGKSIAVRCVSGTPSEVVFLGETRQKFALLCPVYEPEVTLLSGQREAVLNLRARCEKGEYIALFSAGTSGAKLLMEACGEEVICEGNEVTIHTLLSDLLGRKVTSRYLWNGDGFTCSREIVCTKEHTFLREEATRLLLEAVFARDKERLNALLAPAVRDARAVLDYFGVIKEVRPAFFANSPTAMGVVRQEGERLIATAYDVDLNEEGLIENIRCLDDES
;
A
#
# COMPACT_ATOMS: atom_id res chain seq x y z
N MET A 1 -45.93 -13.15 -23.92
CA MET A 1 -44.66 -12.53 -24.36
C MET A 1 -43.92 -12.06 -23.12
N ASN A 2 -42.97 -12.85 -22.63
CA ASN A 2 -42.08 -12.43 -21.54
C ASN A 2 -41.13 -11.36 -22.09
N LYS A 3 -41.19 -10.16 -21.52
CA LYS A 3 -40.10 -9.20 -21.62
C LYS A 3 -39.05 -9.66 -20.63
N ASP A 4 -38.03 -10.36 -21.11
CA ASP A 4 -36.82 -10.59 -20.35
C ASP A 4 -36.26 -9.24 -19.91
N TYR A 5 -36.36 -8.95 -18.61
CA TYR A 5 -35.55 -7.94 -17.96
C TYR A 5 -34.11 -8.48 -17.96
N GLN A 6 -33.40 -8.32 -19.07
CA GLN A 6 -31.95 -8.32 -19.02
C GLN A 6 -31.56 -7.10 -18.18
N VAL A 7 -31.32 -7.33 -16.89
CA VAL A 7 -30.55 -6.40 -16.07
C VAL A 7 -29.22 -6.25 -16.80
N ARG A 8 -29.07 -5.15 -17.54
CA ARG A 8 -27.81 -4.79 -18.17
C ARG A 8 -26.86 -4.46 -17.03
N CYS A 9 -26.16 -5.47 -16.54
CA CYS A 9 -25.11 -5.26 -15.55
C CYS A 9 -24.08 -4.34 -16.19
N GLN A 10 -23.97 -3.14 -15.64
CA GLN A 10 -23.06 -2.09 -16.10
C GLN A 10 -22.36 -1.52 -14.89
N VAL A 11 -21.05 -1.36 -15.00
CA VAL A 11 -20.21 -0.80 -13.93
C VAL A 11 -19.63 0.52 -14.43
N ARG A 12 -19.72 1.55 -13.59
CA ARG A 12 -19.11 2.85 -13.86
C ARG A 12 -17.64 2.79 -13.49
N ILE A 13 -16.77 3.09 -14.45
CA ILE A 13 -15.32 3.08 -14.29
C ILE A 13 -14.84 4.52 -14.25
N LYS A 14 -14.27 4.95 -13.11
CA LYS A 14 -13.56 6.22 -12.98
C LYS A 14 -12.11 6.06 -13.44
N VAL A 15 -11.53 7.12 -14.00
CA VAL A 15 -10.10 7.20 -14.29
C VAL A 15 -9.46 8.31 -13.45
N SER A 16 -8.28 8.06 -12.89
CA SER A 16 -7.58 9.04 -12.05
C SER A 16 -6.07 9.05 -12.32
N ASN A 17 -5.40 10.14 -11.94
CA ASN A 17 -3.94 10.27 -11.94
C ASN A 17 -3.26 10.09 -13.32
N GLY A 18 -3.97 10.36 -14.42
CA GLY A 18 -3.43 10.31 -15.77
C GLY A 18 -4.49 10.59 -16.83
N GLN A 19 -4.06 10.68 -18.10
CA GLN A 19 -4.97 10.73 -19.23
C GLN A 19 -5.25 9.31 -19.73
N PHE A 20 -6.52 8.89 -19.69
CA PHE A 20 -6.95 7.59 -20.16
C PHE A 20 -7.69 7.69 -21.49
N PHE A 21 -7.65 6.61 -22.25
CA PHE A 21 -8.36 6.42 -23.50
C PHE A 21 -9.06 5.07 -23.46
N ALA A 22 -10.36 5.03 -23.72
CA ALA A 22 -11.14 3.81 -23.86
C ALA A 22 -11.51 3.63 -25.33
N ASP A 23 -11.07 2.51 -25.92
CA ASP A 23 -11.28 2.19 -27.34
C ASP A 23 -10.81 3.31 -28.28
N GLY A 24 -9.71 3.99 -27.91
CA GLY A 24 -9.12 5.11 -28.65
C GLY A 24 -9.70 6.50 -28.34
N PHE A 25 -10.74 6.60 -27.49
CA PHE A 25 -11.36 7.87 -27.14
C PHE A 25 -10.94 8.35 -25.76
N ALA A 26 -10.53 9.62 -25.66
CA ALA A 26 -10.12 10.23 -24.40
C ALA A 26 -11.26 10.18 -23.37
N VAL A 27 -10.98 9.60 -22.21
CA VAL A 27 -11.88 9.58 -21.06
C VAL A 27 -11.57 10.79 -20.20
N ARG A 28 -12.60 11.60 -19.92
CA ARG A 28 -12.44 12.79 -19.06
C ARG A 28 -12.44 12.45 -17.58
N GLU A 29 -13.34 11.57 -17.16
CA GLU A 29 -13.50 11.25 -15.73
C GLU A 29 -14.06 9.85 -15.51
N TYR A 30 -15.03 9.42 -16.34
CA TYR A 30 -15.62 8.10 -16.25
C TYR A 30 -16.05 7.54 -17.60
N PHE A 31 -16.18 6.22 -17.67
CA PHE A 31 -16.84 5.49 -18.76
C PHE A 31 -17.61 4.28 -18.22
N GLU A 32 -18.52 3.74 -19.03
CA GLU A 32 -19.28 2.54 -18.66
C GLU A 32 -18.69 1.27 -19.28
N LEU A 33 -18.55 0.24 -18.45
CA LEU A 33 -18.26 -1.12 -18.88
C LEU A 33 -19.53 -1.97 -18.73
N LYS A 34 -19.89 -2.70 -19.79
CA LYS A 34 -21.12 -3.51 -19.85
C LYS A 34 -20.75 -4.99 -19.88
N GLU A 35 -21.61 -5.82 -19.30
CA GLU A 35 -21.46 -7.28 -19.27
C GLU A 35 -21.17 -7.82 -20.69
N GLN A 36 -20.24 -8.79 -20.79
CA GLN A 36 -19.79 -9.40 -22.05
C GLN A 36 -19.12 -8.47 -23.06
N ARG A 37 -18.79 -7.22 -22.70
CA ARG A 37 -17.95 -6.34 -23.52
C ARG A 37 -16.56 -6.22 -22.91
N SER A 38 -15.55 -6.40 -23.76
CA SER A 38 -14.19 -5.98 -23.45
C SER A 38 -13.94 -4.58 -24.02
N ARG A 39 -13.19 -3.76 -23.29
CA ARG A 39 -12.66 -2.49 -23.77
C ARG A 39 -11.15 -2.47 -23.67
N VAL A 40 -10.50 -1.89 -24.67
CA VAL A 40 -9.07 -1.63 -24.62
C VAL A 40 -8.86 -0.26 -24.02
N ILE A 41 -8.14 -0.21 -22.91
CA ILE A 41 -7.75 1.01 -22.24
C ILE A 41 -6.29 1.30 -22.55
N SER A 42 -5.99 2.55 -22.88
CA SER A 42 -4.62 3.06 -22.92
C SER A 42 -4.50 4.24 -21.97
N PHE A 43 -3.32 4.45 -21.39
CA PHE A 43 -3.07 5.59 -20.52
C PHE A 43 -1.74 6.26 -20.82
N LEU A 44 -1.70 7.56 -20.50
CA LEU A 44 -0.54 8.42 -20.49
C LEU A 44 -0.50 9.11 -19.12
N SER A 45 0.59 8.93 -18.38
CA SER A 45 0.85 9.65 -17.13
C SER A 45 2.28 10.19 -17.11
N PRO A 46 2.60 11.12 -16.19
CA PRO A 46 3.98 11.55 -15.99
C PRO A 46 4.95 10.41 -15.67
N GLN A 47 4.45 9.26 -15.17
CA GLN A 47 5.27 8.09 -14.82
C GLN A 47 5.37 7.04 -15.95
N GLY A 48 4.69 7.24 -17.09
CA GLY A 48 4.80 6.36 -18.25
C GLY A 48 3.52 6.20 -19.06
N CYS A 49 3.53 5.22 -19.97
CA CYS A 49 2.36 4.84 -20.75
C CYS A 49 2.15 3.33 -20.71
N GLY A 50 0.92 2.90 -21.00
CA GLY A 50 0.59 1.50 -21.08
C GLY A 50 -0.83 1.25 -21.56
N ALA A 51 -1.18 -0.03 -21.63
CA ALA A 51 -2.50 -0.47 -22.02
C ALA A 51 -3.01 -1.59 -21.10
N ALA A 52 -4.33 -1.74 -21.07
CA ALA A 52 -5.04 -2.76 -20.33
C ALA A 52 -6.25 -3.22 -21.15
N THR A 53 -6.65 -4.47 -21.00
CA THR A 53 -7.96 -4.93 -21.45
C THR A 53 -8.86 -5.07 -20.24
N LEU A 54 -10.03 -4.42 -20.26
CA LEU A 54 -11.05 -4.54 -19.23
C LEU A 54 -12.24 -5.33 -19.76
N SER A 55 -12.81 -6.22 -18.96
CA SER A 55 -14.08 -6.88 -19.25
C SER A 55 -14.94 -6.99 -17.99
N LEU A 56 -16.25 -7.10 -18.17
CA LEU A 56 -17.19 -7.34 -17.08
C LEU A 56 -17.70 -8.78 -17.17
N GLN A 57 -17.49 -9.54 -16.09
CA GLN A 57 -17.90 -10.93 -15.96
C GLN A 57 -18.57 -11.18 -14.60
N GLY A 58 -19.86 -11.51 -14.62
CA GLY A 58 -20.66 -11.71 -13.40
C GLY A 58 -20.75 -10.45 -12.55
N GLY A 59 -20.81 -9.27 -13.19
CA GLY A 59 -20.81 -7.97 -12.50
C GLY A 59 -19.47 -7.55 -11.88
N LYS A 60 -18.40 -8.35 -12.05
CA LYS A 60 -17.05 -8.02 -11.57
C LYS A 60 -16.14 -7.57 -12.70
N VAL A 61 -15.31 -6.56 -12.42
CA VAL A 61 -14.39 -6.01 -13.41
C VAL A 61 -13.14 -6.88 -13.47
N ARG A 62 -12.86 -7.43 -14.65
CA ARG A 62 -11.64 -8.19 -14.94
C ARG A 62 -10.70 -7.31 -15.73
N MET A 63 -9.45 -7.23 -15.30
CA MET A 63 -8.41 -6.47 -15.98
C MET A 63 -7.21 -7.36 -16.28
N GLU A 64 -6.75 -7.29 -17.52
CA GLU A 64 -5.47 -7.83 -17.95
C GLU A 64 -4.52 -6.66 -18.24
N SER A 65 -3.63 -6.38 -17.29
CA SER A 65 -2.58 -5.37 -17.45
C SER A 65 -1.45 -5.61 -16.47
N GLY A 66 -0.22 -5.28 -16.91
CA GLY A 66 0.90 -5.10 -15.99
C GLY A 66 1.04 -3.67 -15.47
N LYS A 67 0.48 -2.66 -16.14
CA LYS A 67 0.83 -1.24 -15.89
C LYS A 67 -0.34 -0.34 -15.50
N VAL A 68 -1.54 -0.90 -15.42
CA VAL A 68 -2.76 -0.22 -14.93
C VAL A 68 -3.21 -0.96 -13.68
N GLY A 69 -3.56 -0.21 -12.64
CA GLY A 69 -4.16 -0.71 -11.42
C GLY A 69 -5.68 -0.55 -11.46
N LEU A 70 -6.39 -1.45 -10.79
CA LEU A 70 -7.84 -1.44 -10.65
C LEU A 70 -8.19 -1.47 -9.17
N ILE A 71 -9.09 -0.58 -8.76
CA ILE A 71 -9.73 -0.62 -7.45
C ILE A 71 -11.21 -0.90 -7.66
N GLU A 72 -11.72 -1.97 -7.05
CA GLU A 72 -13.16 -2.27 -7.04
C GLU A 72 -13.84 -1.53 -5.87
N TRP A 73 -14.97 -0.88 -6.16
CA TRP A 73 -15.86 -0.22 -5.20
C TRP A 73 -17.23 -0.92 -5.24
N ALA A 74 -18.07 -0.77 -4.21
CA ALA A 74 -19.41 -1.38 -4.19
C ALA A 74 -20.27 -1.00 -5.43
N ASN A 75 -20.16 0.25 -5.90
CA ASN A 75 -20.97 0.79 -6.99
C ASN A 75 -20.17 1.15 -8.26
N GLY A 76 -18.93 0.65 -8.40
CA GLY A 76 -18.06 1.08 -9.48
C GLY A 76 -16.65 0.48 -9.45
N ALA A 77 -15.80 0.95 -10.34
CA ALA A 77 -14.36 0.69 -10.25
C ALA A 77 -13.56 1.94 -10.62
N GLU A 78 -12.30 1.99 -10.22
CA GLU A 78 -11.37 3.07 -10.56
C GLU A 78 -10.10 2.51 -11.19
N LEU A 79 -9.68 3.11 -12.30
CA LEU A 79 -8.40 2.84 -12.95
C LEU A 79 -7.40 3.93 -12.64
N PHE A 80 -6.17 3.51 -12.38
CA PHE A 80 -5.05 4.42 -12.14
C PHE A 80 -3.76 3.87 -12.77
N PRO A 81 -2.83 4.74 -13.23
CA PRO A 81 -1.52 4.31 -13.70
C PRO A 81 -0.73 3.72 -12.53
N VAL A 82 -0.07 2.58 -12.75
CA VAL A 82 0.92 2.07 -11.81
C VAL A 82 2.26 2.73 -12.13
N ALA A 83 2.76 3.59 -11.24
CA ALA A 83 4.07 4.20 -11.40
C ALA A 83 5.18 3.13 -11.36
N GLY A 84 6.25 3.30 -12.16
CA GLY A 84 7.53 2.60 -11.89
C GLY A 84 7.96 1.45 -12.82
N TYR A 85 7.34 1.26 -13.98
CA TYR A 85 7.84 0.29 -14.96
C TYR A 85 9.03 0.84 -15.77
N GLY A 86 10.18 1.01 -15.11
CA GLY A 86 11.47 1.15 -15.79
C GLY A 86 11.95 -0.19 -16.36
N GLU A 87 12.81 -0.16 -17.39
CA GLU A 87 13.55 -1.34 -17.81
C GLU A 87 14.42 -1.82 -16.64
N GLY A 88 14.16 -3.04 -16.17
CA GLY A 88 14.81 -3.56 -14.98
C GLY A 88 16.32 -3.71 -15.18
N LYS A 89 17.11 -3.03 -14.36
CA LYS A 89 18.57 -3.21 -14.32
C LYS A 89 18.90 -4.27 -13.28
N SER A 90 19.73 -5.24 -13.65
CA SER A 90 20.25 -6.24 -12.72
C SER A 90 21.67 -5.89 -12.31
N GLU A 91 21.94 -5.91 -11.01
CA GLU A 91 23.29 -5.77 -10.46
C GLU A 91 23.63 -7.03 -9.66
N THR A 92 24.85 -7.52 -9.79
CA THR A 92 25.36 -8.66 -9.01
C THR A 92 26.56 -8.22 -8.20
N ARG A 93 26.56 -8.57 -6.91
CA ARG A 93 27.64 -8.29 -5.96
C ARG A 93 28.10 -9.59 -5.32
N ASN A 94 29.40 -9.68 -5.05
CA ASN A 94 30.02 -10.81 -4.37
C ASN A 94 30.63 -10.32 -3.07
N PHE A 95 30.38 -11.03 -1.98
CA PHE A 95 30.91 -10.76 -0.65
C PHE A 95 31.69 -11.96 -0.14
N SER A 96 32.65 -11.71 0.76
CA SER A 96 33.36 -12.75 1.49
C SER A 96 33.08 -12.59 2.98
N HIS A 97 32.61 -13.65 3.64
CA HIS A 97 32.39 -13.65 5.08
C HIS A 97 32.83 -15.01 5.67
N ASN A 98 33.71 -14.98 6.66
CA ASN A 98 34.28 -16.18 7.30
C ASN A 98 34.79 -17.23 6.28
N GLY A 99 35.44 -16.77 5.20
CA GLY A 99 35.99 -17.63 4.15
C GLY A 99 34.98 -18.16 3.13
N LYS A 100 33.72 -17.74 3.18
CA LYS A 100 32.65 -18.13 2.22
C LYS A 100 32.33 -17.00 1.27
N SER A 101 32.15 -17.34 -0.01
CA SER A 101 31.68 -16.41 -1.04
C SER A 101 30.16 -16.37 -1.05
N ILE A 102 29.58 -15.17 -0.99
CA ILE A 102 28.14 -14.93 -1.05
C ILE A 102 27.90 -14.04 -2.26
N ALA A 103 27.21 -14.57 -3.28
CA ALA A 103 26.85 -13.81 -4.45
C ALA A 103 25.36 -13.41 -4.36
N VAL A 104 25.06 -12.13 -4.57
CA VAL A 104 23.70 -11.60 -4.51
C VAL A 104 23.43 -10.79 -5.75
N ARG A 105 22.30 -11.07 -6.40
CA ARG A 105 21.80 -10.31 -7.54
C ARG A 105 20.54 -9.58 -7.15
N CYS A 106 20.53 -8.26 -7.31
CA CYS A 106 19.33 -7.45 -7.22
C CYS A 106 18.83 -7.16 -8.64
N VAL A 107 17.55 -7.42 -8.89
CA VAL A 107 16.87 -7.03 -10.13
C VAL A 107 15.92 -5.88 -9.77
N SER A 108 16.26 -4.68 -10.22
CA SER A 108 15.38 -3.50 -10.11
C SER A 108 14.24 -3.59 -11.13
N GLY A 109 13.09 -2.97 -10.84
CA GLY A 109 11.91 -2.97 -11.71
C GLY A 109 10.67 -3.61 -11.07
N THR A 110 9.71 -4.06 -11.87
CA THR A 110 8.46 -4.65 -11.37
C THR A 110 8.22 -6.04 -11.98
N PRO A 111 8.25 -7.13 -11.18
CA PRO A 111 8.56 -7.17 -9.75
C PRO A 111 10.07 -7.00 -9.48
N SER A 112 10.42 -6.29 -8.40
CA SER A 112 11.80 -6.26 -7.90
C SER A 112 12.09 -7.53 -7.11
N GLU A 113 13.30 -8.06 -7.26
CA GLU A 113 13.71 -9.31 -6.59
C GLU A 113 15.18 -9.29 -6.16
N VAL A 114 15.46 -9.99 -5.07
CA VAL A 114 16.80 -10.33 -4.60
C VAL A 114 17.02 -11.82 -4.76
N VAL A 115 18.13 -12.19 -5.39
CA VAL A 115 18.50 -13.58 -5.65
C VAL A 115 19.85 -13.86 -5.02
N PHE A 116 19.87 -14.78 -4.07
CA PHE A 116 21.10 -15.36 -3.52
C PHE A 116 21.59 -16.45 -4.47
N LEU A 117 22.79 -16.25 -4.99
CA LEU A 117 23.47 -17.14 -5.92
C LEU A 117 24.47 -17.98 -5.11
N GLY A 118 24.26 -19.28 -5.08
CA GLY A 118 25.06 -20.26 -4.35
C GLY A 118 24.62 -21.68 -4.76
N GLU A 119 24.99 -22.70 -3.98
CA GLU A 119 24.60 -24.10 -4.26
C GLU A 119 23.08 -24.28 -4.33
N THR A 120 22.33 -23.52 -3.53
CA THR A 120 20.88 -23.41 -3.64
C THR A 120 20.49 -21.98 -3.96
N ARG A 121 19.92 -21.76 -5.15
CA ARG A 121 19.41 -20.46 -5.56
C ARG A 121 18.17 -20.11 -4.73
N GLN A 122 18.22 -19.04 -3.96
CA GLN A 122 17.08 -18.53 -3.21
C GLN A 122 16.65 -17.16 -3.73
N LYS A 123 15.35 -16.94 -3.81
CA LYS A 123 14.75 -15.73 -4.40
C LYS A 123 13.76 -15.11 -3.42
N PHE A 124 13.86 -13.81 -3.23
CA PHE A 124 12.95 -12.99 -2.44
C PHE A 124 12.32 -11.94 -3.34
N ALA A 125 10.99 -11.90 -3.39
CA ALA A 125 10.27 -10.78 -3.98
C ALA A 125 10.29 -9.61 -3.00
N LEU A 126 10.54 -8.40 -3.49
CA LEU A 126 10.55 -7.21 -2.66
C LEU A 126 9.15 -6.59 -2.53
N LEU A 127 8.93 -5.86 -1.43
CA LEU A 127 7.67 -5.20 -1.05
C LEU A 127 7.19 -4.21 -2.12
N CYS A 128 8.12 -3.55 -2.81
CA CYS A 128 7.83 -2.57 -3.84
C CYS A 128 8.95 -2.54 -4.91
N PRO A 129 8.70 -1.91 -6.06
CA PRO A 129 9.75 -1.62 -7.01
C PRO A 129 10.84 -0.76 -6.38
N VAL A 130 12.10 -1.19 -6.56
CA VAL A 130 13.28 -0.47 -6.07
C VAL A 130 14.16 0.01 -7.22
N TYR A 131 14.86 1.12 -6.99
CA TYR A 131 15.75 1.77 -7.95
C TYR A 131 17.11 2.03 -7.32
N GLU A 132 18.17 1.97 -8.13
CA GLU A 132 19.56 2.22 -7.69
C GLU A 132 19.93 1.38 -6.45
N PRO A 133 19.75 0.04 -6.48
CA PRO A 133 19.98 -0.79 -5.31
C PRO A 133 21.48 -0.87 -4.96
N GLU A 134 21.80 -0.65 -3.70
CA GLU A 134 23.12 -0.86 -3.13
C GLU A 134 23.06 -1.99 -2.10
N VAL A 135 23.84 -3.05 -2.32
CA VAL A 135 23.97 -4.15 -1.38
C VAL A 135 25.32 -4.03 -0.67
N THR A 136 25.29 -4.06 0.66
CA THR A 136 26.47 -4.03 1.53
C THR A 136 26.43 -5.16 2.54
N LEU A 137 27.58 -5.58 3.04
CA LEU A 137 27.68 -6.51 4.17
C LEU A 137 27.90 -5.71 5.46
N LEU A 138 27.02 -5.86 6.44
CA LEU A 138 27.19 -5.21 7.74
C LEU A 138 28.37 -5.82 8.50
N SER A 139 29.25 -4.96 9.01
CA SER A 139 30.40 -5.37 9.81
C SER A 139 30.01 -5.61 11.27
N GLY A 140 30.84 -6.39 11.98
CA GLY A 140 30.68 -6.64 13.42
C GLY A 140 29.58 -7.63 13.80
N GLN A 141 28.94 -8.27 12.81
CA GLN A 141 27.86 -9.24 13.05
C GLN A 141 28.37 -10.68 13.07
N ARG A 142 27.78 -11.51 13.94
CA ARG A 142 28.13 -12.94 14.08
C ARG A 142 27.74 -13.74 12.82
N GLU A 143 26.63 -13.38 12.20
CA GLU A 143 26.17 -13.92 10.92
C GLU A 143 26.43 -12.90 9.79
N ALA A 144 26.51 -13.36 8.54
CA ALA A 144 26.63 -12.47 7.41
C ALA A 144 25.28 -11.76 7.19
N VAL A 145 25.17 -10.51 7.62
CA VAL A 145 23.97 -9.71 7.39
C VAL A 145 24.19 -8.76 6.22
N LEU A 146 23.43 -8.99 5.16
CA LEU A 146 23.42 -8.11 4.00
C LEU A 146 22.36 -7.02 4.17
N ASN A 147 22.77 -5.80 3.90
CA ASN A 147 21.94 -4.61 3.89
C ASN A 147 21.75 -4.15 2.44
N LEU A 148 20.53 -4.31 1.93
CA LEU A 148 20.10 -3.73 0.67
C LEU A 148 19.45 -2.38 0.96
N ARG A 149 20.06 -1.29 0.50
CA ARG A 149 19.43 0.04 0.44
C ARG A 149 19.08 0.38 -0.99
N ALA A 150 17.99 1.10 -1.20
CA ALA A 150 17.59 1.54 -2.53
C ALA A 150 16.66 2.76 -2.44
N ARG A 151 16.32 3.35 -3.57
CA ARG A 151 15.22 4.31 -3.70
C ARG A 151 13.92 3.59 -4.04
N CYS A 152 12.79 4.12 -3.58
CA CYS A 152 11.46 3.65 -3.95
C CYS A 152 10.47 4.82 -4.04
N GLU A 153 9.22 4.54 -4.40
CA GLU A 153 8.16 5.57 -4.51
C GLU A 153 7.91 6.34 -3.19
N LYS A 154 8.26 5.74 -2.04
CA LYS A 154 8.08 6.31 -0.71
C LYS A 154 9.30 7.09 -0.22
N GLY A 155 10.38 7.16 -1.00
CA GLY A 155 11.67 7.73 -0.62
C GLY A 155 12.76 6.66 -0.64
N GLU A 156 13.14 6.20 0.55
CA GLU A 156 14.19 5.21 0.77
C GLU A 156 13.62 3.84 1.12
N TYR A 157 14.37 2.81 0.75
CA TYR A 157 14.04 1.41 0.96
C TYR A 157 15.20 0.70 1.66
N ILE A 158 14.86 -0.21 2.57
CA ILE A 158 15.84 -1.11 3.20
C ILE A 158 15.30 -2.55 3.26
N ALA A 159 16.18 -3.51 2.99
CA ALA A 159 15.98 -4.90 3.37
C ALA A 159 17.25 -5.48 3.99
N LEU A 160 17.08 -6.18 5.11
CA LEU A 160 18.15 -6.89 5.80
C LEU A 160 17.96 -8.39 5.62
N PHE A 161 19.01 -9.07 5.18
CA PHE A 161 19.03 -10.51 4.98
C PHE A 161 20.13 -11.14 5.83
N SER A 162 19.83 -12.22 6.56
CA SER A 162 20.88 -13.11 7.07
C SER A 162 21.23 -14.10 5.97
N ALA A 163 22.53 -14.30 5.72
CA ALA A 163 23.06 -15.29 4.79
C ALA A 163 23.93 -16.29 5.57
N GLY A 164 23.39 -17.50 5.78
CA GLY A 164 24.06 -18.58 6.49
C GLY A 164 24.32 -19.82 5.62
N THR A 165 24.88 -20.86 6.23
CA THR A 165 25.10 -22.17 5.58
C THR A 165 23.82 -22.89 5.20
N SER A 166 22.74 -22.67 5.94
CA SER A 166 21.43 -23.27 5.72
C SER A 166 20.59 -22.51 4.70
N GLY A 167 21.10 -21.39 4.17
CA GLY A 167 20.39 -20.51 3.24
C GLY A 167 20.34 -19.06 3.71
N ALA A 168 19.62 -18.25 2.94
CA ALA A 168 19.33 -16.86 3.25
C ALA A 168 17.94 -16.71 3.87
N LYS A 169 17.75 -15.68 4.69
CA LYS A 169 16.46 -15.33 5.30
C LYS A 169 16.29 -13.82 5.28
N LEU A 170 15.11 -13.36 4.86
CA LEU A 170 14.71 -11.97 5.03
C LEU A 170 14.43 -11.71 6.51
N LEU A 171 15.18 -10.79 7.12
CA LEU A 171 15.04 -10.43 8.53
C LEU A 171 14.08 -9.25 8.72
N MET A 172 14.22 -8.25 7.85
CA MET A 172 13.44 -7.01 7.90
C MET A 172 13.35 -6.43 6.49
N GLU A 173 12.22 -5.84 6.17
CA GLU A 173 11.98 -5.09 4.94
C GLU A 173 11.08 -3.90 5.25
N ALA A 174 11.46 -2.72 4.78
CA ALA A 174 10.71 -1.50 5.02
C ALA A 174 11.03 -0.40 4.02
N CYS A 175 10.18 0.62 4.02
CA CYS A 175 10.28 1.82 3.21
C CYS A 175 9.84 3.04 4.01
N GLY A 176 10.44 4.19 3.75
CA GLY A 176 10.09 5.46 4.39
C GLY A 176 10.64 6.63 3.60
N GLU A 177 10.30 7.85 4.02
CA GLU A 177 10.87 9.07 3.43
C GLU A 177 12.38 9.13 3.65
N GLU A 178 12.82 8.65 4.82
CA GLU A 178 14.22 8.54 5.22
C GLU A 178 14.41 7.24 6.02
N VAL A 179 15.50 6.54 5.74
CA VAL A 179 15.87 5.28 6.39
C VAL A 179 17.33 5.34 6.85
N ILE A 180 17.50 5.39 8.16
CA ILE A 180 18.81 5.39 8.82
C ILE A 180 19.07 3.98 9.35
N CYS A 181 20.22 3.40 9.02
CA CYS A 181 20.65 2.13 9.59
C CYS A 181 22.08 2.27 10.12
N GLU A 182 22.21 2.09 11.43
CA GLU A 182 23.43 2.28 12.21
C GLU A 182 23.63 1.07 13.12
N GLY A 183 24.70 0.30 12.87
CA GLY A 183 24.98 -0.91 13.63
C GLY A 183 23.83 -1.94 13.55
N ASN A 184 23.17 -2.18 14.67
CA ASN A 184 22.03 -3.08 14.81
C ASN A 184 20.68 -2.35 14.90
N GLU A 185 20.63 -1.03 14.72
CA GLU A 185 19.40 -0.25 14.72
C GLU A 185 19.03 0.21 13.30
N VAL A 186 17.75 0.10 12.96
CA VAL A 186 17.15 0.69 11.77
C VAL A 186 16.05 1.64 12.20
N THR A 187 16.22 2.93 11.89
CA THR A 187 15.24 3.98 12.11
C THR A 187 14.62 4.39 10.80
N ILE A 188 13.29 4.38 10.75
CA ILE A 188 12.49 4.73 9.56
C ILE A 188 11.61 5.92 9.90
N HIS A 189 11.75 6.98 9.11
CA HIS A 189 10.87 8.13 9.16
C HIS A 189 9.86 8.07 8.01
N THR A 190 8.59 8.27 8.31
CA THR A 190 7.52 8.30 7.32
C THR A 190 6.63 9.49 7.59
N LEU A 191 6.53 10.40 6.63
CA LEU A 191 5.52 11.44 6.63
C LEU A 191 4.23 10.90 6.00
N LEU A 192 3.15 10.94 6.77
CA LEU A 192 1.83 10.58 6.27
C LEU A 192 1.21 11.81 5.59
N SER A 193 0.64 11.60 4.40
CA SER A 193 -0.11 12.65 3.68
C SER A 193 -1.53 12.78 4.24
N ASP A 194 -1.61 13.11 5.53
CA ASP A 194 -2.85 13.21 6.29
C ASP A 194 -3.14 14.65 6.75
N LEU A 195 -4.32 14.86 7.33
CA LEU A 195 -4.73 16.19 7.81
C LEU A 195 -3.80 16.75 8.88
N LEU A 196 -3.20 15.88 9.69
CA LEU A 196 -2.36 16.23 10.84
C LEU A 196 -0.88 16.42 10.47
N GLY A 197 -0.51 16.08 9.22
CA GLY A 197 0.89 16.03 8.77
C GLY A 197 1.74 15.15 9.68
N ARG A 198 1.26 13.96 10.05
CA ARG A 198 1.95 13.11 11.05
C ARG A 198 3.26 12.57 10.51
N LYS A 199 4.33 12.78 11.29
CA LYS A 199 5.63 12.12 11.13
C LYS A 199 5.67 10.90 12.05
N VAL A 200 5.75 9.71 11.45
CA VAL A 200 5.92 8.45 12.17
C VAL A 200 7.40 8.09 12.16
N THR A 201 7.96 7.85 13.34
CA THR A 201 9.31 7.31 13.50
C THR A 201 9.21 5.90 14.07
N SER A 202 9.66 4.91 13.31
CA SER A 202 9.73 3.52 13.76
C SER A 202 11.19 3.12 13.92
N ARG A 203 11.57 2.65 15.11
CA ARG A 203 12.92 2.18 15.41
C ARG A 203 12.89 0.68 15.62
N TYR A 204 13.75 -0.03 14.89
CA TYR A 204 13.88 -1.48 14.91
C TYR A 204 15.27 -1.84 15.40
N LEU A 205 15.35 -2.42 16.59
CA LEU A 205 16.62 -2.84 17.18
C LEU A 205 16.78 -4.34 17.03
N TRP A 206 17.82 -4.74 16.29
CA TRP A 206 18.16 -6.14 16.07
C TRP A 206 18.98 -6.68 17.23
N ASN A 207 18.59 -7.85 17.76
CA ASN A 207 19.26 -8.51 18.87
C ASN A 207 19.78 -9.93 18.52
N GLY A 208 20.02 -10.19 17.24
CA GLY A 208 20.42 -11.51 16.74
C GLY A 208 19.21 -12.36 16.34
N ASP A 209 18.35 -12.68 17.29
CA ASP A 209 17.22 -13.60 17.08
C ASP A 209 15.95 -12.93 16.52
N GLY A 210 15.87 -11.59 16.58
CA GLY A 210 14.74 -10.84 16.04
C GLY A 210 14.90 -9.33 16.19
N PHE A 211 13.80 -8.61 15.93
CA PHE A 211 13.73 -7.17 16.11
C PHE A 211 12.77 -6.81 17.24
N THR A 212 13.18 -5.90 18.11
CA THR A 212 12.25 -5.13 18.94
C THR A 212 11.90 -3.85 18.19
N CYS A 213 10.62 -3.48 18.21
CA CYS A 213 10.13 -2.30 17.50
C CYS A 213 9.56 -1.29 18.50
N SER A 214 10.00 -0.04 18.39
CA SER A 214 9.35 1.10 19.04
C SER A 214 8.83 2.06 17.97
N ARG A 215 7.72 2.75 18.29
CA ARG A 215 7.04 3.66 17.37
C ARG A 215 6.69 4.95 18.08
N GLU A 216 7.00 6.06 17.43
CA GLU A 216 6.74 7.42 17.87
C GLU A 216 5.97 8.15 16.77
N ILE A 217 4.99 8.98 17.14
CA ILE A 217 4.15 9.72 16.19
C ILE A 217 4.12 11.18 16.64
N VAL A 218 4.51 12.08 15.75
CA VAL A 218 4.50 13.53 15.98
C VAL A 218 3.57 14.18 14.97
N CYS A 219 2.61 14.97 15.45
CA CYS A 219 1.73 15.76 14.59
C CYS A 219 2.39 17.12 14.30
N THR A 220 2.44 17.53 13.03
CA THR A 220 3.03 18.83 12.65
C THR A 220 2.00 19.94 12.50
N LYS A 221 0.71 19.58 12.43
CA LYS A 221 -0.40 20.52 12.34
C LYS A 221 -1.30 20.41 13.56
N GLU A 222 -1.58 21.54 14.19
CA GLU A 222 -2.63 21.66 15.20
C GLU A 222 -3.93 22.08 14.50
N HIS A 223 -4.89 21.16 14.44
CA HIS A 223 -6.23 21.46 13.92
C HIS A 223 -7.26 21.26 15.02
N THR A 224 -8.21 22.19 15.13
CA THR A 224 -9.45 21.98 15.86
C THR A 224 -10.38 21.18 14.95
N PHE A 225 -10.74 19.97 15.36
CA PHE A 225 -11.44 19.02 14.49
C PHE A 225 -12.89 19.45 14.27
N LEU A 226 -13.28 19.60 13.00
CA LEU A 226 -14.68 19.79 12.59
C LEU A 226 -15.37 18.43 12.50
N ARG A 227 -16.69 18.39 12.72
CA ARG A 227 -17.49 17.14 12.66
C ARG A 227 -17.38 16.47 11.30
N GLU A 228 -17.20 17.26 10.25
CA GLU A 228 -17.08 16.83 8.85
C GLU A 228 -15.83 15.98 8.57
N GLU A 229 -14.78 16.10 9.40
CA GLU A 229 -13.51 15.37 9.21
C GLU A 229 -13.36 14.16 10.15
N ALA A 230 -14.37 13.87 10.97
CA ALA A 230 -14.28 12.86 12.02
C ALA A 230 -13.95 11.46 11.47
N THR A 231 -14.63 11.03 10.40
CA THR A 231 -14.37 9.76 9.72
C THR A 231 -12.94 9.69 9.19
N ARG A 232 -12.48 10.78 8.55
CA ARG A 232 -11.12 10.87 8.00
C ARG A 232 -10.08 10.76 9.11
N LEU A 233 -10.23 11.52 10.18
CA LEU A 233 -9.31 11.53 11.31
C LEU A 233 -9.26 10.17 12.03
N LEU A 234 -10.39 9.50 12.17
CA LEU A 234 -10.45 8.13 12.70
C LEU A 234 -9.59 7.20 11.85
N LEU A 235 -9.86 7.13 10.55
CA LEU A 235 -9.16 6.22 9.64
C LEU A 235 -7.69 6.56 9.49
N GLU A 236 -7.35 7.85 9.50
CA GLU A 236 -5.98 8.34 9.57
C GLU A 236 -5.32 7.86 10.87
N ALA A 237 -5.97 7.92 12.03
CA ALA A 237 -5.47 7.35 13.30
C ALA A 237 -5.30 5.83 13.25
N VAL A 238 -6.23 5.10 12.63
CA VAL A 238 -6.11 3.66 12.40
C VAL A 238 -4.90 3.34 11.51
N PHE A 239 -4.76 4.03 10.38
CA PHE A 239 -3.64 3.86 9.45
C PHE A 239 -2.29 4.14 10.12
N ALA A 240 -2.23 5.17 10.97
CA ALA A 240 -1.06 5.49 11.79
C ALA A 240 -0.92 4.59 13.03
N ARG A 241 -1.84 3.65 13.28
CA ARG A 241 -1.93 2.83 14.50
C ARG A 241 -1.76 3.65 15.81
N ASP A 242 -2.31 4.85 15.82
CA ASP A 242 -2.20 5.82 16.90
C ASP A 242 -3.29 5.58 17.94
N LYS A 243 -2.97 4.78 18.98
CA LYS A 243 -3.95 4.36 19.99
C LYS A 243 -4.44 5.51 20.87
N GLU A 244 -3.55 6.43 21.21
CA GLU A 244 -3.90 7.58 22.05
C GLU A 244 -4.92 8.45 21.32
N ARG A 245 -4.64 8.72 20.04
CA ARG A 245 -5.54 9.48 19.19
C ARG A 245 -6.88 8.78 18.94
N LEU A 246 -6.86 7.47 18.70
CA LEU A 246 -8.10 6.69 18.59
C LEU A 246 -8.95 6.84 19.86
N ASN A 247 -8.35 6.68 21.04
CA ASN A 247 -9.09 6.84 22.30
C ASN A 247 -9.64 8.25 22.50
N ALA A 248 -8.97 9.28 21.99
CA ALA A 248 -9.43 10.66 22.04
C ALA A 248 -10.61 10.94 21.09
N LEU A 249 -10.72 10.21 19.99
CA LEU A 249 -11.82 10.33 19.02
C LEU A 249 -13.06 9.52 19.41
N LEU A 250 -12.89 8.45 20.19
CA LEU A 250 -13.96 7.51 20.55
C LEU A 250 -14.71 7.93 21.82
N ALA A 251 -16.04 7.81 21.77
CA ALA A 251 -16.91 7.99 22.92
C ALA A 251 -16.60 6.93 24.00
N PRO A 252 -16.78 7.24 25.30
CA PRO A 252 -16.40 6.34 26.39
C PRO A 252 -16.96 4.91 26.28
N ALA A 253 -18.18 4.75 25.75
CA ALA A 253 -18.85 3.46 25.60
C ALA A 253 -18.20 2.52 24.57
N VAL A 254 -17.45 3.07 23.60
CA VAL A 254 -16.80 2.33 22.49
C VAL A 254 -15.29 2.56 22.45
N ARG A 255 -14.72 3.10 23.54
CA ARG A 255 -13.30 3.47 23.65
C ARG A 255 -12.41 2.24 23.82
N ASP A 256 -12.22 1.50 22.74
CA ASP A 256 -11.24 0.42 22.63
C ASP A 256 -10.43 0.56 21.34
N ALA A 257 -9.35 1.35 21.41
CA ALA A 257 -8.43 1.53 20.28
C ALA A 257 -7.86 0.21 19.76
N ARG A 258 -7.70 -0.84 20.59
CA ARG A 258 -7.16 -2.11 20.11
C ARG A 258 -8.19 -2.84 19.26
N ALA A 259 -9.43 -2.93 19.73
CA ALA A 259 -10.52 -3.53 18.96
C ALA A 259 -10.74 -2.81 17.63
N VAL A 260 -10.65 -1.47 17.61
CA VAL A 260 -10.77 -0.69 16.37
C VAL A 260 -9.63 -0.99 15.40
N LEU A 261 -8.37 -1.05 15.88
CA LEU A 261 -7.25 -1.43 15.03
C LEU A 261 -7.39 -2.85 14.47
N ASP A 262 -7.84 -3.78 15.29
CA ASP A 262 -8.05 -5.18 14.89
C ASP A 262 -9.19 -5.29 13.86
N TYR A 263 -10.26 -4.49 14.01
CA TYR A 263 -11.39 -4.43 13.06
C TYR A 263 -10.97 -3.99 11.65
N PHE A 264 -10.15 -2.95 11.53
CA PHE A 264 -9.72 -2.45 10.24
C PHE A 264 -8.55 -3.24 9.63
N GLY A 265 -7.72 -3.89 10.45
CA GLY A 265 -6.54 -4.61 9.99
C GLY A 265 -5.50 -3.70 9.35
N VAL A 266 -4.82 -4.19 8.29
CA VAL A 266 -3.76 -3.43 7.60
C VAL A 266 -4.36 -2.59 6.47
N ILE A 267 -4.53 -1.30 6.75
CA ILE A 267 -4.90 -0.29 5.76
C ILE A 267 -3.70 0.03 4.88
N LYS A 268 -3.92 0.09 3.56
CA LYS A 268 -2.92 0.56 2.57
C LYS A 268 -3.07 2.03 2.25
N GLU A 269 -4.32 2.50 2.23
CA GLU A 269 -4.63 3.88 1.85
C GLU A 269 -5.96 4.33 2.46
N VAL A 270 -6.06 5.61 2.79
CA VAL A 270 -7.28 6.30 3.20
C VAL A 270 -7.51 7.44 2.21
N ARG A 271 -8.69 7.51 1.61
CA ARG A 271 -9.02 8.52 0.60
C ARG A 271 -10.51 8.89 0.62
N PRO A 272 -10.94 10.03 0.05
CA PRO A 272 -12.36 10.34 -0.09
C PRO A 272 -13.13 9.23 -0.82
N ALA A 273 -14.31 8.85 -0.33
CA ALA A 273 -15.16 7.85 -0.97
C ALA A 273 -15.99 8.48 -2.10
N PHE A 274 -15.45 8.48 -3.33
CA PHE A 274 -16.06 9.17 -4.47
C PHE A 274 -17.46 8.69 -4.88
N PHE A 275 -17.86 7.49 -4.47
CA PHE A 275 -19.16 6.89 -4.81
C PHE A 275 -20.10 6.71 -3.60
N ALA A 276 -19.73 7.24 -2.43
CA ALA A 276 -20.58 7.18 -1.25
C ALA A 276 -21.64 8.29 -1.27
N ASN A 277 -22.85 7.98 -0.82
CA ASN A 277 -23.94 8.94 -0.62
C ASN A 277 -23.81 9.71 0.71
N SER A 278 -22.58 9.98 1.16
CA SER A 278 -22.30 10.76 2.36
C SER A 278 -21.09 11.68 2.13
N PRO A 279 -21.18 12.97 2.46
CA PRO A 279 -20.09 13.93 2.27
C PRO A 279 -18.91 13.70 3.22
N THR A 280 -19.12 12.97 4.32
CA THR A 280 -18.10 12.66 5.34
C THR A 280 -17.51 11.27 5.18
N ALA A 281 -17.99 10.50 4.20
CA ALA A 281 -17.55 9.13 3.98
C ALA A 281 -16.14 9.07 3.42
N MET A 282 -15.37 8.11 3.94
CA MET A 282 -13.99 7.88 3.57
C MET A 282 -13.79 6.43 3.15
N GLY A 283 -13.09 6.25 2.04
CA GLY A 283 -12.70 4.97 1.50
C GLY A 283 -11.41 4.48 2.15
N VAL A 284 -11.42 3.22 2.56
CA VAL A 284 -10.26 2.49 3.07
C VAL A 284 -9.90 1.42 2.06
N VAL A 285 -8.67 1.43 1.57
CA VAL A 285 -8.15 0.35 0.73
C VAL A 285 -7.33 -0.61 1.57
N ARG A 286 -7.71 -1.89 1.55
CA ARG A 286 -7.05 -2.99 2.26
C ARG A 286 -6.56 -4.02 1.27
N GLN A 287 -5.53 -4.77 1.65
CA GLN A 287 -5.01 -5.87 0.84
C GLN A 287 -5.45 -7.21 1.43
N GLU A 288 -6.14 -8.01 0.63
CA GLU A 288 -6.50 -9.39 0.95
C GLU A 288 -5.86 -10.32 -0.09
N GLY A 289 -4.75 -10.95 0.29
CA GLY A 289 -3.92 -11.72 -0.64
C GLY A 289 -3.34 -10.84 -1.75
N GLU A 290 -3.65 -11.17 -3.01
CA GLU A 290 -3.23 -10.39 -4.19
C GLU A 290 -4.24 -9.30 -4.59
N ARG A 291 -5.36 -9.16 -3.87
CA ARG A 291 -6.43 -8.22 -4.21
C ARG A 291 -6.40 -6.99 -3.31
N LEU A 292 -6.72 -5.84 -3.90
CA LEU A 292 -7.03 -4.62 -3.17
C LEU A 292 -8.55 -4.46 -3.10
N ILE A 293 -9.07 -4.32 -1.89
CA ILE A 293 -10.50 -4.13 -1.60
C ILE A 293 -10.67 -2.73 -1.02
N ALA A 294 -11.57 -1.94 -1.60
CA ALA A 294 -11.95 -0.65 -1.05
C ALA A 294 -13.30 -0.77 -0.33
N THR A 295 -13.36 -0.29 0.91
CA THR A 295 -14.59 -0.23 1.71
C THR A 295 -14.87 1.20 2.11
N ALA A 296 -16.10 1.68 1.95
CA ALA A 296 -16.48 3.00 2.39
C ALA A 296 -16.98 2.98 3.84
N TYR A 297 -16.46 3.89 4.66
CA TYR A 297 -16.82 4.04 6.06
C TYR A 297 -17.35 5.44 6.34
N ASP A 298 -18.25 5.52 7.31
CA ASP A 298 -18.71 6.77 7.91
C ASP A 298 -18.90 6.57 9.42
N VAL A 299 -19.11 7.65 10.17
CA VAL A 299 -19.24 7.59 11.63
C VAL A 299 -20.50 8.29 12.12
N ASP A 300 -21.02 7.84 13.26
CA ASP A 300 -22.00 8.59 14.03
C ASP A 300 -21.31 9.26 15.21
N LEU A 301 -21.68 10.51 15.47
CA LEU A 301 -21.09 11.35 16.52
C LEU A 301 -22.13 11.62 17.60
N ASN A 302 -21.70 11.54 18.86
CA ASN A 302 -22.51 11.98 20.00
C ASN A 302 -22.59 13.52 20.09
N GLU A 303 -23.31 14.05 21.08
CA GLU A 303 -23.48 15.49 21.28
C GLU A 303 -22.15 16.25 21.48
N GLU A 304 -21.15 15.59 22.07
CA GLU A 304 -19.80 16.12 22.29
C GLU A 304 -18.90 16.05 21.04
N GLY A 305 -19.38 15.44 19.95
CA GLY A 305 -18.62 15.24 18.72
C GLY A 305 -17.66 14.04 18.75
N LEU A 306 -17.82 13.12 19.71
CA LEU A 306 -17.07 11.87 19.79
C LEU A 306 -17.76 10.75 19.02
N ILE A 307 -16.97 9.84 18.46
CA ILE A 307 -17.46 8.73 17.65
C ILE A 307 -18.10 7.68 18.55
N GLU A 308 -19.39 7.44 18.37
CA GLU A 308 -20.15 6.41 19.08
C GLU A 308 -20.41 5.16 18.23
N ASN A 309 -20.33 5.29 16.91
CA ASN A 309 -20.52 4.18 15.98
C ASN A 309 -19.72 4.37 14.68
N ILE A 310 -19.28 3.26 14.08
CA ILE A 310 -18.56 3.23 12.81
C ILE A 310 -19.40 2.39 11.85
N ARG A 311 -19.88 3.00 10.76
CA ARG A 311 -20.73 2.37 9.76
C ARG A 311 -19.94 1.98 8.54
N CYS A 312 -20.09 0.73 8.11
CA CYS A 312 -19.74 0.31 6.76
C CYS A 312 -20.88 0.72 5.82
N LEU A 313 -20.59 1.43 4.73
CA LEU A 313 -21.60 1.88 3.76
C LEU A 313 -21.87 0.87 2.63
N ASP A 314 -21.18 -0.28 2.65
CA ASP A 314 -21.25 -1.30 1.60
C ASP A 314 -22.29 -2.41 1.91
N ASP A 315 -22.99 -2.34 3.05
CA ASP A 315 -24.06 -3.28 3.45
C ASP A 315 -25.45 -2.72 3.16
N GLU A 316 -25.82 -2.56 1.89
CA GLU A 316 -27.23 -2.66 1.49
C GLU A 316 -27.46 -4.07 0.94
N SER A 317 -27.99 -4.93 1.82
CA SER A 317 -28.53 -6.25 1.47
C SER A 317 -29.98 -6.14 1.01
#